data_AF-A0A1G5JXF7-F1
#
_entry.id   AF-A0A1G5JXF7-F1
#
_cell.length_a   1.000
_cell.length_b   1.000
_cell.length_c   1.000
_cell.angle_alpha   90.00
_cell.angle_beta   90.00
_cell.angle_gamma   90.00
#
_symmetry.space_group_name_H-M   'P 1'
#
loop_
_entity.id
_entity.type
_entity.pdbx_description
1 polymer ?
#
loop_
_entity_poly.entity_id
_entity_poly.type
_entity_poly.pdbx_seq_one_letter_code
_entity_poly.pdbx_strand_id
1 'polypeptide(L)' 'MDHKFEVGQLVRPRERLLENAGIYEILRPLPCGPDGEPLYRIRAASGPMERVVREADLLPASGSSADNG' A
#
# COMPACT_ATOMS: atom_id res chain seq x y z
N MET A 1 -8.15 14.40 4.55
CA MET A 1 -7.84 13.38 3.54
C MET A 1 -7.99 12.06 4.24
N ASP A 2 -8.98 11.27 3.84
CA ASP A 2 -9.19 9.94 4.39
C ASP A 2 -8.21 9.00 3.71
N HIS A 3 -7.22 8.54 4.48
CA HIS A 3 -6.29 7.50 4.07
C HIS A 3 -7.00 6.15 4.17
N LYS A 4 -7.04 5.37 3.09
CA LYS A 4 -7.71 4.06 3.06
C LYS A 4 -7.01 3.00 3.91
N PHE A 5 -5.71 3.14 4.13
CA PHE A 5 -4.88 2.16 4.83
C PHE A 5 -4.31 2.74 6.12
N GLU A 6 -4.26 1.92 7.16
CA GLU A 6 -3.76 2.30 8.48
C GLU A 6 -2.29 1.89 8.67
N VAL A 7 -1.58 2.58 9.56
CA VAL A 7 -0.21 2.21 9.94
C VAL A 7 -0.21 0.84 10.63
N GLY A 8 0.71 -0.04 10.22
CA GLY A 8 0.77 -1.44 10.64
C GLY A 8 -0.09 -2.38 9.81
N GLN A 9 -0.93 -1.87 8.91
CA GLN A 9 -1.76 -2.72 8.05
C GLN A 9 -0.91 -3.44 7.01
N LEU A 10 -1.21 -4.73 6.81
CA LEU A 10 -0.59 -5.54 5.76
C LEU A 10 -1.28 -5.31 4.41
N VAL A 11 -0.48 -5.00 3.41
CA VAL A 11 -0.89 -4.70 2.03
C VAL A 11 -0.04 -5.47 1.03
N ARG A 12 -0.53 -5.56 -0.19
CA ARG A 12 0.23 -6.07 -1.34
C ARG A 12 0.14 -5.05 -2.48
N PRO A 13 1.26 -4.80 -3.19
CA PRO A 13 1.23 -4.01 -4.42
C PRO A 13 0.38 -4.74 -5.46
N ARG A 14 -0.25 -3.99 -6.36
CA ARG A 14 -0.86 -4.58 -7.56
C ARG A 14 0.22 -5.25 -8.40
N GLU A 15 -0.06 -6.47 -8.86
CA GLU A 15 0.87 -7.39 -9.54
C GLU A 15 1.59 -6.77 -10.75
N ARG A 16 0.97 -5.77 -11.38
CA ARG A 16 1.54 -5.06 -12.54
C ARG A 16 2.65 -4.06 -12.20
N LEU A 17 2.85 -3.73 -10.93
CA LEU A 17 3.76 -2.65 -10.51
C LEU A 17 5.11 -3.16 -10.00
N LEU A 18 5.15 -4.35 -9.38
CA LEU A 18 6.32 -4.87 -8.71
C LEU A 18 6.55 -6.34 -9.10
N GLU A 19 7.72 -6.66 -9.69
CA GLU A 19 8.19 -8.04 -9.94
C GLU A 19 8.23 -8.91 -8.66
N ASN A 20 8.16 -8.28 -7.48
CA ASN A 20 8.08 -8.92 -6.18
C ASN A 20 6.72 -8.60 -5.54
N ALA A 21 5.69 -9.37 -5.91
CA ALA A 21 4.35 -9.31 -5.32
C ALA A 21 4.32 -9.91 -3.89
N GLY A 22 5.15 -9.35 -3.00
CA GLY A 22 5.23 -9.74 -1.59
C GLY A 22 4.20 -9.02 -0.72
N ILE A 23 4.15 -9.42 0.55
CA ILE A 23 3.39 -8.69 1.58
C ILE A 23 4.26 -7.57 2.14
N TYR A 24 3.65 -6.41 2.32
CA TYR A 24 4.25 -5.22 2.87
C TYR A 24 3.41 -4.68 4.03
N GLU A 25 4.04 -3.94 4.93
CA GLU A 25 3.39 -3.24 6.03
C GLU A 25 3.40 -1.74 5.76
N ILE A 26 2.28 -1.06 6.02
CA ILE A 26 2.19 0.40 5.99
C ILE A 26 2.96 0.97 7.17
N LEU A 27 3.99 1.76 6.91
CA LEU A 27 4.76 2.44 7.95
C LEU A 27 4.22 3.81 8.29
N ARG A 28 3.83 4.59 7.26
CA ARG A 28 3.22 5.90 7.46
C ARG A 28 2.55 6.42 6.18
N PRO A 29 1.46 7.19 6.32
CA PRO A 29 1.00 8.06 5.25
C PRO A 29 2.03 9.17 4.98
N LEU A 30 2.05 9.66 3.75
CA LEU A 30 2.85 10.79 3.29
C LEU A 30 1.90 11.88 2.76
N PRO A 31 2.35 13.16 2.75
CA PRO A 31 1.60 14.21 2.07
C PRO A 31 1.36 13.83 0.61
N CYS A 32 0.20 14.23 0.08
CA CYS A 32 -0.19 13.90 -1.28
C CYS A 32 0.85 14.37 -2.30
N GLY A 33 1.02 13.60 -3.38
CA GLY A 33 1.84 13.99 -4.52
C GLY A 33 1.29 15.21 -5.27
N PRO A 34 1.98 15.69 -6.32
CA PRO A 34 1.56 16.86 -7.10
C PRO A 34 0.13 16.75 -7.68
N ASP A 35 -0.35 15.53 -7.90
CA ASP A 35 -1.70 15.24 -8.41
C ASP A 35 -2.77 15.08 -7.31
N GLY A 36 -2.42 15.29 -6.04
CA GLY A 36 -3.32 15.09 -4.91
C GLY A 36 -3.50 13.62 -4.48
N GLU A 37 -2.74 12.69 -5.09
CA GLU A 37 -2.81 11.26 -4.75
C GLU A 37 -2.18 10.97 -3.38
N PRO A 38 -2.87 10.27 -2.46
CA PRO A 38 -2.30 9.85 -1.18
C PRO A 38 -1.18 8.82 -1.39
N LEU A 39 -0.07 9.05 -0.70
CA LEU A 39 1.14 8.24 -0.77
C LEU A 39 1.37 7.52 0.57
N TYR A 40 1.95 6.33 0.50
CA TYR A 40 2.33 5.55 1.67
C TYR A 40 3.80 5.14 1.57
N ARG A 41 4.49 5.17 2.71
CA ARG A 41 5.74 4.42 2.86
C ARG A 41 5.42 3.03 3.40
N ILE A 42 5.90 2.01 2.70
CA ILE A 42 5.70 0.59 3.03
C ILE A 42 7.04 -0.12 3.23
N ARG A 43 7.09 -1.16 4.07
CA ARG A 43 8.26 -2.07 4.17
C ARG A 43 7.88 -3.49 3.79
N ALA A 44 8.79 -4.21 3.15
CA ALA A 44 8.59 -5.64 2.90
C ALA A 44 8.54 -6.40 4.24
N ALA A 45 7.62 -7.35 4.37
CA ALA A 45 7.57 -8.23 5.55
C ALA A 45 8.82 -9.11 5.66
N SER A 46 9.41 -9.49 4.53
CA SER A 46 10.56 -10.40 4.45
C SER A 46 11.93 -9.71 4.39
N GLY A 47 12.03 -8.40 4.61
CA GLY A 47 13.32 -7.71 4.53
C GLY A 47 13.30 -6.22 4.89
N PRO A 48 14.47 -5.55 4.90
CA PRO A 48 14.60 -4.14 5.26
C PRO A 48 14.14 -3.17 4.16
N MET A 49 13.50 -3.68 3.11
CA MET A 49 13.26 -2.93 1.88
C MET A 49 12.01 -2.06 2.00
N GLU A 50 12.22 -0.75 2.00
CA GLU A 50 11.15 0.24 2.05
C GLU A 50 10.86 0.84 0.66
N ARG A 51 9.60 1.19 0.42
CA ARG A 51 9.15 1.81 -0.84
C ARG A 51 8.10 2.88 -0.57
N VAL A 52 7.99 3.81 -1.50
CA VAL A 52 6.87 4.77 -1.56
C VAL A 52 5.96 4.36 -2.70
N VAL A 53 4.67 4.22 -2.40
CA VAL A 53 3.65 3.80 -3.37
C VAL A 53 2.39 4.62 -3.20
N ARG A 54 1.58 4.70 -4.25
CA ARG A 54 0.27 5.34 -4.21
C ARG A 54 -0.76 4.43 -3.58
N GLU A 55 -1.77 5.02 -2.98
CA GLU A 55 -2.93 4.28 -2.47
C GLU A 55 -3.58 3.40 -3.54
N ALA A 56 -3.73 3.93 -4.76
CA ALA A 56 -4.35 3.24 -5.88
C ALA A 56 -3.58 1.99 -6.33
N ASP A 57 -2.29 1.89 -5.99
CA ASP A 57 -1.41 0.79 -6.32
C ASP A 57 -1.36 -0.31 -5.24
N LEU A 58 -2.09 -0.12 -4.14
CA LEU A 58 -2.14 -1.04 -3.00
C LEU A 58 -3.47 -1.81 -2.92
N LEU A 59 -3.39 -3.03 -2.40
CA LEU A 59 -4.52 -3.87 -2.03
C LEU A 59 -4.31 -4.39 -0.60
N PRO A 60 -5.37 -4.61 0.20
CA PRO A 60 -5.23 -5.29 1.48
C PRO A 60 -4.65 -6.70 1.30
N ALA A 61 -3.74 -7.11 2.18
CA ALA A 61 -3.12 -8.43 2.14
C ALA A 61 -4.11 -9.53 2.54
N SER A 62 -4.93 -9.27 3.55
CA SER A 62 -6.10 -10.09 3.88
C SER A 62 -7.15 -9.83 2.80
N GLY A 63 -7.26 -10.74 1.84
CA GLY A 63 -8.26 -10.66 0.78
C GLY A 63 -9.66 -10.69 1.36
N SER A 64 -10.19 -9.53 1.74
CA SER A 64 -11.61 -9.26 1.65
C SER A 64 -11.76 -8.44 0.38
N SER A 65 -12.00 -9.13 -0.73
CA SER A 65 -12.74 -8.52 -1.81
C SER A 65 -13.98 -7.89 -1.18
N ALA A 66 -13.99 -6.58 -1.05
CA ALA A 66 -15.23 -5.85 -0.98
C ALA A 66 -15.84 -5.93 -2.40
N ASP A 67 -16.36 -7.11 -2.70
CA ASP A 67 -17.56 -7.26 -3.50
C ASP A 67 -18.60 -6.32 -2.89
N ASN A 68 -19.01 -5.30 -3.63
CA ASN A 68 -20.19 -4.52 -3.33
C ASN A 68 -20.84 -4.13 -4.67
N GLY A 69 -21.84 -4.95 -5.07
CA GLY A 69 -23.09 -4.52 -5.71
C GLY A 69 -23.05 -4.15 -7.18
#